data_AF-A0A7T4YGZ1-F1
#
_entry.id   AF-A0A7T4YGZ1-F1
#
_cell.length_a   1.000
_cell.length_b   1.000
_cell.length_c   1.000
_cell.angle_alpha   90.00
_cell.angle_beta   90.00
_cell.angle_gamma   90.00
#
_symmetry.space_group_name_H-M   'P 1'
#
loop_
_entity.id
_entity.type
_entity.pdbx_description
1 polymer ?
#
loop_
_entity_poly.entity_id
_entity_poly.type
_entity_poly.pdbx_seq_one_letter_code
_entity_poly.pdbx_strand_id
1 'polypeptide(L)'
;MRAKHNTIILLILTIITAVAFVIYFTSINKTPKTKSSTPKTQNEHYVSGPFSTGKPCSPNGFEKITPGMSYDQITSIVGKPTADIGSGLHIHLYEISTGGSIQLTYSNLDSLYSIRGTYTTTQGKEVTIQKVILIPDEALSKIYINMPLDRVEKILGEPSKISGSGRLFYHYQTAPKGEVKLFIANGKIAGITSNYQNAAGKEISLNTQNKTTTQSHNATSHSQPESDQSKP
;
A
#
# COMPACT_ATOMS: atom_id res chain seq x y z
N MET A 1 25.68 59.27 -14.53
CA MET A 1 24.74 58.55 -15.45
C MET A 1 24.63 57.05 -15.21
N ARG A 2 25.64 56.34 -14.66
CA ARG A 2 25.58 54.89 -14.39
C ARG A 2 24.51 54.43 -13.37
N ALA A 3 24.24 55.23 -12.33
CA ALA A 3 23.26 54.88 -11.31
C ALA A 3 21.82 54.75 -11.85
N LYS A 4 21.43 55.59 -12.83
CA LYS A 4 20.09 55.51 -13.45
C LYS A 4 19.90 54.24 -14.29
N HIS A 5 20.98 53.68 -14.82
CA HIS A 5 20.93 52.48 -15.66
C HIS A 5 20.68 51.22 -14.81
N ASN A 6 21.31 51.13 -13.64
CA ASN A 6 21.11 50.01 -12.73
C ASN A 6 19.69 49.95 -12.16
N THR A 7 19.07 51.11 -11.90
CA THR A 7 17.67 51.17 -11.43
C THR A 7 16.68 50.67 -12.49
N ILE A 8 16.93 51.00 -13.77
CA ILE A 8 16.08 50.54 -14.88
C ILE A 8 16.20 49.02 -15.06
N ILE A 9 17.41 48.46 -14.96
CA ILE A 9 17.63 47.02 -15.08
C ILE A 9 16.92 46.25 -13.95
N LEU A 10 16.99 46.74 -12.72
CA LEU A 10 16.34 46.09 -11.57
C LEU A 10 14.80 46.07 -11.71
N LEU A 11 14.23 47.17 -12.23
CA LEU A 11 12.80 47.28 -12.48
C LEU A 11 12.34 46.26 -13.54
N ILE A 12 13.10 46.12 -14.64
CA ILE A 12 12.79 45.16 -15.71
C ILE A 12 12.83 43.72 -15.20
N LEU A 13 13.85 43.35 -14.40
CA LEU A 13 13.94 42.00 -13.82
C LEU A 13 12.75 41.67 -12.92
N THR A 14 12.28 42.65 -12.13
CA THR A 14 11.15 42.47 -11.22
C THR A 14 9.83 42.27 -11.97
N ILE A 15 9.66 42.94 -13.11
CA ILE A 15 8.48 42.76 -13.97
C ILE A 15 8.50 41.37 -14.61
N ILE A 16 9.65 40.91 -15.11
CA ILE A 16 9.78 39.60 -15.74
C ILE A 16 9.45 38.47 -14.76
N THR A 17 9.95 38.54 -13.51
CA THR A 17 9.67 37.52 -12.50
C THR A 17 8.19 37.52 -12.08
N ALA A 18 7.55 38.68 -11.96
CA ALA A 18 6.12 38.77 -11.67
C ALA A 18 5.26 38.16 -12.79
N VAL A 19 5.58 38.43 -14.05
CA VAL A 19 4.86 37.85 -15.20
C VAL A 19 5.02 36.34 -15.26
N ALA A 20 6.25 35.83 -15.05
CA ALA A 20 6.50 34.39 -15.01
C ALA A 20 5.70 33.68 -13.90
N PHE A 21 5.59 34.32 -12.73
CA PHE A 21 4.81 33.79 -11.61
C PHE A 21 3.31 33.69 -11.93
N VAL A 22 2.73 34.71 -12.57
CA VAL A 22 1.32 34.70 -12.98
C VAL A 22 1.04 33.62 -14.04
N ILE A 23 1.94 33.44 -15.01
CA ILE A 23 1.81 32.38 -16.04
C ILE A 23 1.89 30.99 -15.41
N TYR A 24 2.81 30.78 -14.45
CA TYR A 24 2.93 29.52 -13.73
C TYR A 24 1.66 29.21 -12.92
N PHE A 25 1.14 30.20 -12.19
CA PHE A 25 -0.05 30.02 -11.34
C PHE A 25 -1.33 29.79 -12.16
N THR A 26 -1.47 30.43 -13.32
CA THR A 26 -2.60 30.20 -14.24
C THR A 26 -2.51 28.86 -14.96
N SER A 27 -1.32 28.28 -15.10
CA SER A 27 -1.13 26.95 -15.71
C SER A 27 -1.49 25.81 -14.76
N ILE A 28 -1.21 25.94 -13.46
CA ILE A 28 -1.55 24.92 -12.45
C ILE A 28 -3.07 24.86 -12.19
N ASN A 29 -3.77 25.99 -12.31
CA ASN A 29 -5.21 26.05 -12.09
C ASN A 29 -6.07 25.63 -13.29
N LYS A 30 -5.47 25.20 -14.40
CA LYS A 30 -6.18 24.51 -15.47
C LYS A 30 -6.32 23.04 -15.13
N THR A 31 -7.05 22.73 -14.05
CA THR A 31 -7.66 21.41 -13.92
C THR A 31 -8.56 21.23 -15.14
N PRO A 32 -8.40 20.14 -15.92
CA PRO A 32 -9.35 19.83 -16.96
C PRO A 32 -10.72 19.74 -16.29
N LYS A 33 -11.67 20.56 -16.74
CA LYS A 33 -13.09 20.35 -16.43
C LYS A 33 -13.46 19.00 -17.01
N THR A 34 -13.23 17.95 -16.24
CA THR A 34 -13.85 16.65 -16.45
C THR A 34 -15.33 16.94 -16.55
N LYS A 35 -15.91 16.72 -17.73
CA LYS A 35 -17.35 16.76 -17.92
C LYS A 35 -17.92 15.88 -16.82
N SER A 36 -18.55 16.54 -15.85
CA SER A 36 -19.41 15.91 -14.86
C SER A 36 -20.49 15.21 -15.66
N SER A 37 -20.30 13.92 -15.91
CA SER A 37 -21.43 13.03 -16.07
C SER A 37 -22.17 13.12 -14.76
N THR A 38 -23.37 13.70 -14.82
CA THR A 38 -24.36 13.70 -13.77
C THR A 38 -24.33 12.33 -13.09
N PRO A 39 -24.01 12.22 -11.79
CA PRO A 39 -24.33 11.01 -11.06
C PRO A 39 -25.84 10.88 -11.18
N LYS A 40 -26.32 9.84 -11.87
CA LYS A 40 -27.71 9.44 -11.69
C LYS A 40 -27.87 9.24 -10.19
N THR A 41 -28.65 10.11 -9.56
CA THR A 41 -29.24 9.87 -8.25
C THR A 41 -30.10 8.62 -8.37
N GLN A 42 -29.48 7.46 -8.26
CA GLN A 42 -30.18 6.28 -7.80
C GLN A 42 -30.28 6.47 -6.29
N ASN A 43 -31.47 6.92 -5.88
CA ASN A 43 -31.99 6.63 -4.55
C ASN A 43 -32.04 5.10 -4.41
N GLU A 44 -30.91 4.48 -4.12
CA GLU A 44 -30.90 3.15 -3.54
C GLU A 44 -31.07 3.35 -2.04
N HIS A 45 -32.31 3.15 -1.61
CA HIS A 45 -32.61 2.67 -0.29
C HIS A 45 -31.51 1.68 0.12
N TYR A 46 -30.77 2.01 1.18
CA TYR A 46 -29.86 1.09 1.84
C TYR A 46 -30.73 -0.02 2.45
N VAL A 47 -31.13 -1.00 1.64
CA VAL A 47 -31.79 -2.21 2.11
C VAL A 47 -30.70 -3.03 2.76
N SER A 48 -30.64 -2.96 4.08
CA SER A 48 -29.89 -3.88 4.92
C SER A 48 -30.43 -5.29 4.73
N GLY A 49 -29.88 -6.03 3.77
CA GLY A 49 -30.18 -7.43 3.52
C GLY A 49 -29.03 -8.07 2.72
N PRO A 50 -28.72 -9.35 2.94
CA PRO A 50 -27.69 -10.04 2.17
C PRO A 50 -28.16 -10.16 0.72
N PHE A 51 -27.56 -9.39 -0.18
CA PHE A 51 -27.84 -9.49 -1.60
C PHE A 51 -27.23 -10.79 -2.14
N SER A 52 -28.02 -11.87 -2.08
CA SER A 52 -27.79 -13.05 -2.91
C SER A 52 -28.12 -12.67 -4.35
N THR A 53 -27.07 -12.47 -5.15
CA THR A 53 -27.16 -12.03 -6.55
C THR A 53 -27.04 -13.18 -7.55
N GLY A 54 -26.68 -14.38 -7.09
CA GLY A 54 -26.30 -15.50 -7.97
C GLY A 54 -26.88 -16.84 -7.56
N LYS A 55 -26.91 -17.78 -8.51
CA LYS A 55 -27.19 -19.20 -8.24
C LYS A 55 -26.00 -19.85 -7.53
N PRO A 56 -26.19 -20.93 -6.77
CA PRO A 56 -25.09 -21.72 -6.24
C PRO A 56 -24.14 -22.19 -7.34
N CYS A 57 -22.84 -22.17 -7.06
CA CYS A 57 -21.77 -22.52 -7.98
C CYS A 57 -21.50 -24.03 -7.99
N SER A 58 -20.89 -24.52 -9.08
CA SER A 58 -20.39 -25.90 -9.15
C SER A 58 -19.21 -26.09 -8.20
N PRO A 59 -19.04 -27.25 -7.53
CA PRO A 59 -17.90 -27.51 -6.64
C PRO A 59 -16.54 -27.64 -7.38
N ASN A 60 -16.52 -27.58 -8.71
CA ASN A 60 -15.33 -27.85 -9.51
C ASN A 60 -14.51 -26.57 -9.78
N GLY A 61 -13.18 -26.69 -9.80
CA GLY A 61 -12.28 -25.63 -10.25
C GLY A 61 -11.73 -24.73 -9.15
N PHE A 62 -12.31 -24.75 -7.94
CA PHE A 62 -11.81 -23.99 -6.80
C PHE A 62 -10.39 -24.39 -6.37
N GLU A 63 -10.00 -25.65 -6.60
CA GLU A 63 -8.65 -26.15 -6.35
C GLU A 63 -7.58 -25.45 -7.21
N LYS A 64 -7.98 -24.99 -8.41
CA LYS A 64 -7.11 -24.31 -9.39
C LYS A 64 -6.91 -22.83 -9.07
N ILE A 65 -7.76 -22.26 -8.22
CA ILE A 65 -7.64 -20.86 -7.81
C ILE A 65 -6.39 -20.69 -6.95
N THR A 66 -5.54 -19.75 -7.34
CA THR A 66 -4.35 -19.35 -6.60
C THR A 66 -4.42 -17.87 -6.24
N PRO A 67 -3.90 -17.47 -5.07
CA PRO A 67 -3.72 -16.06 -4.79
C PRO A 67 -2.90 -15.35 -5.89
N GLY A 68 -3.22 -14.11 -6.18
CA GLY A 68 -2.70 -13.31 -7.29
C GLY A 68 -3.51 -13.40 -8.59
N MET A 69 -4.47 -14.32 -8.70
CA MET A 69 -5.39 -14.35 -9.84
C MET A 69 -6.36 -13.15 -9.83
N SER A 70 -6.68 -12.66 -11.03
CA SER A 70 -7.68 -11.61 -11.24
C SER A 70 -9.11 -12.12 -11.08
N TYR A 71 -10.05 -11.19 -10.90
CA TYR A 71 -11.47 -11.50 -10.82
C TYR A 71 -11.96 -12.20 -12.10
N ASP A 72 -11.52 -11.70 -13.26
CA ASP A 72 -11.90 -12.26 -14.56
C ASP A 72 -11.34 -13.68 -14.76
N GLN A 73 -10.09 -13.91 -14.36
CA GLN A 73 -9.52 -15.27 -14.38
C GLN A 73 -10.32 -16.22 -13.50
N ILE A 74 -10.68 -15.80 -12.29
CA ILE A 74 -11.43 -16.65 -11.36
C ILE A 74 -12.84 -16.93 -11.87
N THR A 75 -13.55 -15.91 -12.34
CA THR A 75 -14.90 -16.09 -12.86
C THR A 75 -14.95 -16.93 -14.13
N SER A 76 -13.87 -16.96 -14.91
CA SER A 76 -13.73 -17.90 -16.04
C SER A 76 -13.59 -19.37 -15.62
N ILE A 77 -13.11 -19.63 -14.39
CA ILE A 77 -12.90 -20.98 -13.85
C ILE A 77 -14.16 -21.49 -13.14
N VAL A 78 -14.71 -20.69 -12.21
CA VAL A 78 -15.77 -21.12 -11.28
C VAL A 78 -17.10 -20.39 -11.45
N GLY A 79 -17.17 -19.43 -12.37
CA GLY A 79 -18.35 -18.60 -12.57
C GLY A 79 -18.40 -17.38 -11.63
N LYS A 80 -19.54 -16.67 -11.67
CA LYS A 80 -19.76 -15.46 -10.86
C LYS A 80 -20.05 -15.81 -9.41
N PRO A 81 -19.66 -14.96 -8.45
CA PRO A 81 -19.99 -15.17 -7.05
C PRO A 81 -21.49 -15.10 -6.79
N THR A 82 -21.92 -15.76 -5.72
CA THR A 82 -23.30 -15.71 -5.23
C THR A 82 -23.60 -14.35 -4.60
N ALA A 83 -22.65 -13.80 -3.85
CA ALA A 83 -22.80 -12.51 -3.19
C ALA A 83 -21.47 -11.75 -3.08
N ASP A 84 -21.55 -10.43 -2.98
CA ASP A 84 -20.48 -9.60 -2.45
C ASP A 84 -20.86 -9.19 -1.03
N ILE A 85 -20.10 -9.65 -0.05
CA ILE A 85 -20.35 -9.43 1.39
C ILE A 85 -19.37 -8.41 1.99
N GLY A 86 -18.63 -7.73 1.12
CA GLY A 86 -17.51 -6.88 1.46
C GLY A 86 -17.87 -5.43 1.80
N SER A 87 -17.91 -5.07 3.09
CA SER A 87 -17.98 -3.66 3.49
C SER A 87 -16.59 -3.00 3.45
N GLY A 88 -16.16 -2.58 2.27
CA GLY A 88 -14.89 -1.87 2.04
C GLY A 88 -13.68 -2.75 1.69
N LEU A 89 -13.80 -4.07 1.83
CA LEU A 89 -12.93 -5.06 1.19
C LEU A 89 -13.75 -5.79 0.13
N HIS A 90 -13.20 -6.12 -1.03
CA HIS A 90 -13.93 -6.90 -2.02
C HIS A 90 -13.96 -8.37 -1.58
N ILE A 91 -15.09 -8.81 -1.02
CA ILE A 91 -15.25 -10.15 -0.49
C ILE A 91 -16.36 -10.85 -1.25
N HIS A 92 -15.97 -11.74 -2.14
CA HIS A 92 -16.88 -12.53 -2.95
C HIS A 92 -17.17 -13.87 -2.28
N LEU A 93 -18.45 -14.12 -2.02
CA LEU A 93 -18.95 -15.35 -1.46
C LEU A 93 -19.53 -16.24 -2.58
N TYR A 94 -19.11 -17.49 -2.59
CA TYR A 94 -19.57 -18.55 -3.47
C TYR A 94 -20.28 -19.60 -2.62
N GLU A 95 -21.59 -19.67 -2.70
CA GLU A 95 -22.34 -20.81 -2.17
C GLU A 95 -22.20 -21.98 -3.13
N ILE A 96 -21.87 -23.17 -2.63
CA ILE A 96 -21.61 -24.33 -3.49
C ILE A 96 -22.85 -25.23 -3.51
N SER A 97 -23.24 -25.69 -4.70
CA SER A 97 -24.48 -26.46 -4.90
C SER A 97 -24.54 -27.78 -4.13
N THR A 98 -23.39 -28.37 -3.84
CA THR A 98 -23.22 -29.59 -3.04
C THR A 98 -23.15 -29.32 -1.52
N GLY A 99 -23.27 -28.05 -1.11
CA GLY A 99 -23.16 -27.60 0.27
C GLY A 99 -21.80 -26.97 0.59
N GLY A 100 -21.82 -26.06 1.57
CA GLY A 100 -20.66 -25.28 1.98
C GLY A 100 -20.54 -23.95 1.25
N SER A 101 -19.42 -23.26 1.47
CA SER A 101 -19.14 -21.97 0.84
C SER A 101 -17.65 -21.71 0.71
N ILE A 102 -17.29 -20.97 -0.33
CA ILE A 102 -15.95 -20.43 -0.54
C ILE A 102 -16.02 -18.90 -0.49
N GLN A 103 -15.14 -18.31 0.30
CA GLN A 103 -14.93 -16.88 0.37
C GLN A 103 -13.61 -16.51 -0.31
N LEU A 104 -13.70 -15.61 -1.27
CA LEU A 104 -12.57 -14.98 -1.95
C LEU A 104 -12.44 -13.56 -1.45
N THR A 105 -11.27 -13.21 -0.93
CA THR A 105 -10.97 -11.84 -0.49
C THR A 105 -9.92 -11.27 -1.41
N TYR A 106 -10.18 -10.10 -1.95
CA TYR A 106 -9.25 -9.39 -2.85
C TYR A 106 -8.64 -8.20 -2.12
N SER A 107 -7.35 -7.95 -2.36
CA SER A 107 -6.64 -6.78 -1.80
C SER A 107 -7.07 -5.48 -2.47
N ASN A 108 -7.44 -5.56 -3.74
CA ASN A 108 -7.99 -4.50 -4.57
C ASN A 108 -9.09 -5.08 -5.48
N LEU A 109 -9.53 -4.35 -6.52
CA LEU A 109 -10.59 -4.82 -7.41
C LEU A 109 -10.20 -6.03 -8.28
N ASP A 110 -8.90 -6.37 -8.38
CA ASP A 110 -8.42 -7.27 -9.42
C ASP A 110 -7.29 -8.23 -9.00
N SER A 111 -7.00 -8.37 -7.72
CA SER A 111 -5.97 -9.29 -7.23
C SER A 111 -6.45 -10.09 -6.03
N LEU A 112 -6.62 -11.41 -6.24
CA LEU A 112 -7.05 -12.32 -5.19
C LEU A 112 -5.98 -12.42 -4.10
N TYR A 113 -6.36 -12.00 -2.90
CA TYR A 113 -5.47 -12.04 -1.76
C TYR A 113 -5.56 -13.37 -0.99
N SER A 114 -6.79 -13.85 -0.76
CA SER A 114 -7.00 -15.11 -0.05
C SER A 114 -8.26 -15.84 -0.51
N ILE A 115 -8.21 -17.16 -0.37
CA ILE A 115 -9.32 -18.08 -0.56
C ILE A 115 -9.47 -18.91 0.71
N ARG A 116 -10.68 -18.95 1.26
CA ARG A 116 -11.00 -19.78 2.42
C ARG A 116 -12.39 -20.40 2.29
N GLY A 117 -12.56 -21.61 2.75
CA GLY A 117 -13.88 -22.21 2.87
C GLY A 117 -13.87 -23.72 2.83
N THR A 118 -15.05 -24.29 2.90
CA THR A 118 -15.28 -25.73 2.88
C THR A 118 -16.44 -26.04 1.95
N TYR A 119 -16.35 -27.16 1.24
CA TYR A 119 -17.43 -27.65 0.40
C TYR A 119 -17.32 -29.16 0.19
N THR A 120 -18.42 -29.77 -0.26
CA THR A 120 -18.45 -31.19 -0.59
C THR A 120 -18.27 -31.37 -2.09
N THR A 121 -17.40 -32.27 -2.53
CA THR A 121 -17.26 -32.63 -3.95
C THR A 121 -18.47 -33.42 -4.44
N THR A 122 -18.63 -33.58 -5.75
CA THR A 122 -19.69 -34.43 -6.33
C THR A 122 -19.60 -35.90 -5.90
N GLN A 123 -18.43 -36.35 -5.43
CA GLN A 123 -18.18 -37.70 -4.91
C GLN A 123 -18.47 -37.82 -3.39
N GLY A 124 -18.99 -36.76 -2.75
CA GLY A 124 -19.28 -36.76 -1.31
C GLY A 124 -18.07 -36.52 -0.40
N LYS A 125 -16.90 -36.21 -0.94
CA LYS A 125 -15.70 -35.88 -0.16
C LYS A 125 -15.71 -34.41 0.24
N GLU A 126 -15.54 -34.12 1.54
CA GLU A 126 -15.33 -32.76 2.04
C GLU A 126 -13.94 -32.23 1.67
N VAL A 127 -13.89 -30.97 1.22
CA VAL A 127 -12.68 -30.25 0.83
C VAL A 127 -12.63 -28.94 1.59
N THR A 128 -11.52 -28.72 2.28
CA THR A 128 -11.19 -27.45 2.93
C THR A 128 -10.10 -26.76 2.13
N ILE A 129 -10.36 -25.52 1.70
CA ILE A 129 -9.38 -24.68 1.04
C ILE A 129 -9.03 -23.53 1.98
N GLN A 130 -7.72 -23.32 2.18
CA GLN A 130 -7.19 -22.13 2.84
C GLN A 130 -5.87 -21.76 2.16
N LYS A 131 -5.87 -20.73 1.32
CA LYS A 131 -4.67 -20.19 0.69
C LYS A 131 -4.64 -18.67 0.88
N VAL A 132 -3.47 -18.13 1.22
CA VAL A 132 -3.25 -16.71 1.50
C VAL A 132 -1.91 -16.32 0.88
N ILE A 133 -1.79 -15.10 0.31
CA ILE A 133 -0.47 -14.56 -0.03
C ILE A 133 0.31 -14.33 1.26
N LEU A 134 1.35 -15.13 1.45
CA LEU A 134 2.29 -14.98 2.57
C LEU A 134 3.58 -14.36 2.04
N ILE A 135 4.00 -13.27 2.67
CA ILE A 135 5.27 -12.63 2.36
C ILE A 135 6.41 -13.45 3.00
N PRO A 136 7.45 -13.83 2.22
CA PRO A 136 8.59 -14.54 2.76
C PRO A 136 9.51 -13.60 3.55
N ASP A 137 10.19 -14.15 4.56
CA ASP A 137 11.15 -13.46 5.44
C ASP A 137 12.20 -12.66 4.64
N GLU A 138 12.66 -13.24 3.53
CA GLU A 138 13.65 -12.62 2.66
C GLU A 138 13.14 -11.30 2.06
N ALA A 139 11.86 -11.22 1.68
CA ALA A 139 11.28 -10.00 1.15
C ALA A 139 11.12 -8.92 2.24
N LEU A 140 10.74 -9.32 3.45
CA LEU A 140 10.62 -8.40 4.59
C LEU A 140 11.96 -7.80 5.00
N SER A 141 13.05 -8.57 4.94
CA SER A 141 14.38 -8.05 5.27
C SER A 141 14.88 -6.95 4.32
N LYS A 142 14.24 -6.78 3.15
CA LYS A 142 14.59 -5.78 2.14
C LYS A 142 13.92 -4.42 2.36
N ILE A 143 12.87 -4.34 3.19
CA ILE A 143 12.16 -3.08 3.46
C ILE A 143 12.81 -2.29 4.61
N TYR A 144 12.71 -0.95 4.57
CA TYR A 144 13.27 -0.06 5.58
C TYR A 144 12.47 1.25 5.67
N ILE A 145 12.59 1.98 6.79
CA ILE A 145 11.93 3.28 6.99
C ILE A 145 12.38 4.28 5.90
N ASN A 146 11.47 5.13 5.45
CA ASN A 146 11.63 6.09 4.35
C ASN A 146 11.75 5.43 2.96
N MET A 147 11.56 4.11 2.83
CA MET A 147 11.40 3.46 1.52
C MET A 147 10.15 3.99 0.82
N PRO A 148 10.25 4.42 -0.46
CA PRO A 148 9.11 4.78 -1.30
C PRO A 148 8.12 3.64 -1.49
N LEU A 149 6.83 3.95 -1.44
CA LEU A 149 5.74 2.96 -1.51
C LEU A 149 5.80 2.11 -2.79
N ASP A 150 6.12 2.70 -3.95
CA ASP A 150 6.26 1.98 -5.21
C ASP A 150 7.36 0.91 -5.17
N ARG A 151 8.42 1.15 -4.39
CA ARG A 151 9.48 0.16 -4.16
C ARG A 151 9.05 -0.90 -3.16
N VAL A 152 8.24 -0.55 -2.16
CA VAL A 152 7.67 -1.53 -1.21
C VAL A 152 6.77 -2.51 -1.97
N GLU A 153 5.87 -2.01 -2.80
CA GLU A 153 4.92 -2.83 -3.58
C GLU A 153 5.66 -3.73 -4.59
N LYS A 154 6.81 -3.31 -5.12
CA LYS A 154 7.68 -4.18 -5.94
C LYS A 154 8.34 -5.32 -5.15
N ILE A 155 8.60 -5.13 -3.86
CA ILE A 155 9.27 -6.12 -3.01
C ILE A 155 8.26 -7.06 -2.36
N LEU A 156 7.18 -6.51 -1.82
CA LEU A 156 6.18 -7.23 -1.02
C LEU A 156 4.92 -7.57 -1.81
N GLY A 157 4.72 -7.01 -3.00
CA GLY A 157 3.43 -7.06 -3.68
C GLY A 157 2.39 -6.17 -3.01
N GLU A 158 1.13 -6.40 -3.35
CA GLU A 158 -0.02 -5.69 -2.79
C GLU A 158 -0.24 -6.05 -1.31
N PRO A 159 -0.62 -5.09 -0.45
CA PRO A 159 -0.97 -5.38 0.93
C PRO A 159 -2.23 -6.25 1.02
N SER A 160 -2.29 -7.07 2.07
CA SER A 160 -3.47 -7.87 2.43
C SER A 160 -4.70 -7.03 2.80
N LYS A 161 -4.45 -5.85 3.36
CA LYS A 161 -5.46 -4.91 3.84
C LYS A 161 -4.83 -3.54 3.94
N ILE A 162 -5.60 -2.51 3.60
CA ILE A 162 -5.28 -1.11 3.87
C ILE A 162 -6.26 -0.61 4.92
N SER A 163 -5.77 0.11 5.94
CA SER A 163 -6.64 0.65 6.99
C SER A 163 -6.20 2.02 7.51
N GLY A 164 -7.14 2.69 8.19
CA GLY A 164 -6.93 3.91 8.96
C GLY A 164 -7.56 5.18 8.37
N SER A 165 -8.07 6.04 9.25
CA SER A 165 -8.64 7.34 8.94
C SER A 165 -7.65 8.44 9.34
N GLY A 166 -6.91 8.97 8.36
CA GLY A 166 -5.88 10.00 8.57
C GLY A 166 -4.45 9.48 8.78
N ARG A 167 -4.29 8.19 9.11
CA ARG A 167 -3.01 7.46 9.04
C ARG A 167 -3.21 6.23 8.18
N LEU A 168 -2.35 6.05 7.18
CA LEU A 168 -2.48 4.97 6.22
C LEU A 168 -1.64 3.77 6.68
N PHE A 169 -2.28 2.62 6.91
CA PHE A 169 -1.61 1.39 7.32
C PHE A 169 -1.77 0.31 6.26
N TYR A 170 -0.65 -0.26 5.83
CA TYR A 170 -0.59 -1.39 4.91
C TYR A 170 -0.29 -2.65 5.72
N HIS A 171 -1.15 -3.65 5.62
CA HIS A 171 -1.03 -4.90 6.36
C HIS A 171 -0.52 -6.00 5.42
N TYR A 172 0.47 -6.79 5.84
CA TYR A 172 1.00 -7.93 5.09
C TYR A 172 0.98 -9.15 6.00
N GLN A 173 0.45 -10.28 5.52
CA GLN A 173 0.56 -11.55 6.22
C GLN A 173 1.88 -12.23 5.86
N THR A 174 2.53 -12.85 6.83
CA THR A 174 3.87 -13.42 6.70
C THR A 174 3.87 -14.91 7.06
N ALA A 175 4.80 -15.66 6.47
CA ALA A 175 5.03 -17.05 6.85
C ALA A 175 5.96 -17.12 8.10
N PRO A 176 5.80 -18.09 9.01
CA PRO A 176 4.78 -19.15 9.02
C PRO A 176 3.38 -18.65 9.44
N LYS A 177 3.28 -17.71 10.38
CA LYS A 177 2.05 -16.98 10.74
C LYS A 177 2.43 -15.67 11.43
N GLY A 178 2.21 -14.55 10.78
CA GLY A 178 2.43 -13.23 11.37
C GLY A 178 1.81 -12.12 10.54
N GLU A 179 1.77 -10.93 11.12
CA GLU A 179 1.31 -9.72 10.44
C GLU A 179 2.36 -8.62 10.60
N VAL A 180 2.73 -8.01 9.47
CA VAL A 180 3.54 -6.80 9.40
C VAL A 180 2.64 -5.65 8.98
N LYS A 181 2.65 -4.58 9.75
CA LYS A 181 1.93 -3.33 9.47
C LYS A 181 2.94 -2.25 9.15
N LEU A 182 2.79 -1.65 7.96
CA LEU A 182 3.58 -0.51 7.54
C LEU A 182 2.71 0.74 7.70
N PHE A 183 3.19 1.70 8.49
CA PHE A 183 2.63 3.04 8.52
C PHE A 183 3.19 3.82 7.35
N ILE A 184 2.32 4.32 6.47
CA ILE A 184 2.68 5.08 5.28
C ILE A 184 2.35 6.56 5.52
N ALA A 185 3.35 7.42 5.31
CA ALA A 185 3.19 8.87 5.30
C ALA A 185 3.97 9.47 4.13
N ASN A 186 3.37 10.43 3.43
CA ASN A 186 3.97 11.12 2.29
C ASN A 186 4.52 10.15 1.22
N GLY A 187 3.79 9.05 0.97
CA GLY A 187 4.17 8.03 -0.02
C GLY A 187 5.37 7.16 0.36
N LYS A 188 5.75 7.11 1.65
CA LYS A 188 6.89 6.33 2.14
C LYS A 188 6.58 5.62 3.44
N ILE A 189 7.34 4.57 3.78
CA ILE A 189 7.26 3.92 5.09
C ILE A 189 7.71 4.92 6.17
N ALA A 190 6.81 5.30 7.06
CA ALA A 190 7.11 6.14 8.22
C ALA A 190 7.23 5.33 9.52
N GLY A 191 6.71 4.10 9.54
CA GLY A 191 6.83 3.19 10.67
C GLY A 191 6.58 1.75 10.24
N ILE A 192 7.17 0.81 10.99
CA ILE A 192 6.97 -0.62 10.81
C ILE A 192 6.60 -1.17 12.19
N THR A 193 5.44 -1.80 12.29
CA THR A 193 5.03 -2.56 13.47
C THR A 193 4.82 -4.00 13.08
N SER A 194 5.45 -4.92 13.80
CA SER A 194 5.39 -6.33 13.51
C SER A 194 5.18 -7.12 14.79
N ASN A 195 4.14 -7.95 14.82
CA ASN A 195 4.05 -9.07 15.76
C ASN A 195 4.54 -10.31 15.01
N TYR A 196 5.79 -10.29 14.57
CA TYR A 196 6.33 -11.29 13.65
C TYR A 196 7.47 -12.08 14.30
N GLN A 197 7.25 -13.39 14.38
CA GLN A 197 8.28 -14.37 14.68
C GLN A 197 8.55 -15.17 13.41
N ASN A 198 9.83 -15.39 13.09
CA ASN A 198 10.20 -16.23 11.96
C ASN A 198 9.84 -17.71 12.19
N ALA A 199 10.12 -18.55 11.20
CA ALA A 199 9.90 -20.00 11.30
C ALA A 199 10.59 -20.66 12.52
N ALA A 200 11.63 -20.04 13.07
CA ALA A 200 12.34 -20.49 14.25
C ALA A 200 11.78 -19.91 15.58
N GLY A 201 10.65 -19.19 15.55
CA GLY A 201 10.06 -18.56 16.74
C GLY A 201 10.83 -17.32 17.23
N LYS A 202 11.83 -16.85 16.48
CA LYS A 202 12.62 -15.67 16.84
C LYS A 202 11.93 -14.42 16.33
N GLU A 203 11.72 -13.45 17.21
CA GLU A 203 11.27 -12.12 16.82
C GLU A 203 12.34 -11.48 15.91
N ILE A 204 11.94 -11.14 14.69
CA ILE A 204 12.81 -10.40 13.78
C ILE A 204 12.51 -8.92 13.99
N SER A 205 13.45 -8.22 14.63
CA SER A 205 13.47 -6.76 14.62
C SER A 205 13.73 -6.29 13.18
N LEU A 206 12.69 -5.82 12.51
CA LEU A 206 12.81 -5.15 11.22
C LEU A 206 13.68 -3.90 11.41
N ASN A 207 14.51 -3.58 10.42
CA ASN A 207 15.53 -2.55 10.55
C ASN A 207 14.90 -1.15 10.68
N THR A 208 14.64 -0.75 11.94
CA THR A 208 14.09 0.55 12.31
C THR A 208 15.17 1.63 12.41
N GLN A 209 16.43 1.31 12.09
CA GLN A 209 17.50 2.30 12.11
C GLN A 209 17.30 3.31 10.98
N ASN A 210 16.65 4.41 11.31
CA ASN A 210 16.97 5.70 10.72
C ASN A 210 18.46 5.92 10.95
N LYS A 211 19.28 5.60 9.95
CA LYS A 211 20.68 6.03 9.92
C LYS A 211 20.69 7.54 9.65
N THR A 212 20.25 8.32 10.64
CA THR A 212 20.51 9.75 10.71
C THR A 212 22.01 9.85 10.97
N THR A 213 22.79 9.89 9.89
CA THR A 213 24.20 10.27 9.99
C THR A 213 24.23 11.75 10.35
N THR A 214 24.12 12.05 11.64
CA THR A 214 24.56 13.32 12.19
C THR A 214 26.08 13.32 12.02
N GLN A 215 26.56 13.94 10.95
CA GLN A 215 27.95 14.36 10.88
C GLN A 215 28.15 15.37 12.02
N SER A 216 28.62 14.86 13.15
CA SER A 216 29.25 15.69 14.17
C SER A 216 30.49 16.29 13.51
N HIS A 217 30.40 17.55 13.09
CA HIS A 217 31.58 18.35 12.83
C HIS A 217 32.35 18.45 14.14
N ASN A 218 33.35 17.57 14.30
CA ASN A 218 34.40 17.76 15.29
C ASN A 218 35.11 19.06 14.95
N ALA A 219 34.81 20.10 15.72
CA ALA A 219 35.66 21.28 15.83
C ALA A 219 36.99 20.82 16.44
N THR A 220 38.01 20.70 15.61
CA THR A 220 39.39 20.49 16.03
C THR A 220 39.84 21.72 16.79
N SER A 221 39.77 21.69 18.12
CA SER A 221 40.48 22.64 18.99
C SER A 221 41.98 22.37 18.87
N HIS A 222 42.69 23.20 18.11
CA HIS A 222 44.14 23.28 18.13
C HIS A 222 44.60 23.88 19.46
N SER A 223 45.17 23.06 20.33
CA SER A 223 46.00 23.56 21.44
C SER A 223 47.44 23.66 20.94
N GLN A 224 47.93 24.90 20.79
CA GLN A 224 49.35 25.20 20.55
C GLN A 224 50.21 24.75 21.75
N PRO A 225 51.43 24.25 21.51
CA PRO A 225 52.45 24.17 22.54
C PRO A 225 53.19 25.52 22.63
N GLU A 226 53.20 26.15 23.81
CA GLU A 226 54.15 27.22 24.11
C GLU A 226 55.52 26.60 24.40
N SER A 227 56.45 26.85 23.50
CA SER A 227 57.88 26.66 23.70
C SER A 227 58.48 27.91 24.35
N ASP A 228 59.11 27.70 25.50
CA ASP A 228 60.49 28.10 25.82
C ASP A 228 60.91 29.56 25.56
N GLN A 229 61.24 30.29 26.64
CA GLN A 229 62.30 31.30 26.58
C GLN A 229 63.05 31.43 27.91
N SER A 230 64.36 31.32 27.78
CA SER A 230 65.38 31.24 28.83
C SER A 230 65.88 32.60 29.34
N LYS A 231 66.67 32.51 30.43
CA LYS A 231 67.82 33.36 30.86
C LYS A 231 67.54 34.64 31.66
N PRO A 232 68.54 35.17 32.41
CA PRO A 232 69.93 34.72 32.61
C PRO A 232 70.24 34.11 33.99
#